data_AF-A0A9E6JRP0-F1
#
_entry.id   AF-A0A9E6JRP0-F1
#
_cell.length_a   1.000
_cell.length_b   1.000
_cell.length_c   1.000
_cell.angle_alpha   90.00
_cell.angle_beta   90.00
_cell.angle_gamma   90.00
#
_symmetry.space_group_name_H-M   'P 1'
#
loop_
_entity.id
_entity.type
_entity.pdbx_description
1 polymer ?
#
loop_
_entity_poly.entity_id
_entity_poly.type
_entity_poly.pdbx_seq_one_letter_code
_entity_poly.pdbx_strand_id
1 'polypeptide(L)'
;MEQQHTGQKILDPIERAKLGIKVLNMPFSEAERVIDDYVSGGNYEKEGVDFFKDQVATQRHIQEKSAELVSTGGEILRLVVNAVARNLAKSTNQQ
;
A
#
# COMPACT_ATOMS: atom_id res chain seq x y z
N MET A 1 2.57 29.30 3.55
CA MET A 1 1.57 29.27 2.47
C MET A 1 0.28 29.80 3.07
N GLU A 2 -0.26 30.88 2.50
CA GLU A 2 -1.44 31.57 3.03
C GLU A 2 -2.69 30.70 2.78
N GLN A 3 -3.44 30.41 3.85
CA GLN A 3 -4.73 29.73 3.73
C GLN A 3 -5.72 30.70 3.08
N GLN A 4 -5.99 30.53 1.80
CA GLN A 4 -7.14 31.16 1.17
C GLN A 4 -8.40 30.61 1.83
N HIS A 5 -9.09 31.44 2.60
CA HIS A 5 -10.34 31.11 3.29
C HIS A 5 -11.50 30.93 2.29
N THR A 6 -11.55 29.80 1.59
CA THR A 6 -12.69 29.42 0.73
C THR A 6 -13.87 28.87 1.54
N GLY A 7 -13.75 28.77 2.87
CA GLY A 7 -14.73 28.10 3.74
C GLY A 7 -14.79 26.59 3.53
N GLN A 8 -13.88 26.03 2.71
CA GLN A 8 -13.75 24.60 2.50
C GLN A 8 -12.93 23.98 3.62
N LYS A 9 -13.36 22.81 4.09
CA LYS A 9 -12.65 22.00 5.08
C LYS A 9 -11.48 21.31 4.40
N ILE A 10 -10.31 21.38 5.02
CA ILE A 10 -9.17 20.57 4.62
C ILE A 10 -9.26 19.26 5.39
N LEU A 11 -9.05 18.12 4.71
CA LEU A 11 -8.85 16.84 5.39
C LEU A 11 -7.65 16.97 6.33
N ASP A 12 -7.91 17.02 7.63
CA ASP A 12 -6.85 17.22 8.62
C ASP A 12 -6.01 15.94 8.79
N PRO A 13 -4.80 16.03 9.39
CA PRO A 13 -3.93 14.86 9.55
C PRO A 13 -4.56 13.69 10.31
N ILE A 14 -5.44 13.95 11.28
CA ILE A 14 -6.13 12.94 12.07
C ILE A 14 -7.22 12.26 11.24
N GLU A 15 -8.01 13.03 10.48
CA GLU A 15 -8.99 12.50 9.54
C GLU A 15 -8.31 11.60 8.50
N ARG A 16 -7.20 12.07 7.92
CA ARG A 16 -6.38 11.28 6.98
C ARG A 16 -5.86 10.00 7.60
N ALA A 17 -5.36 10.04 8.84
CA ALA A 17 -4.87 8.85 9.52
C ALA A 17 -5.99 7.84 9.77
N LYS A 18 -7.16 8.29 10.25
CA LYS A 18 -8.33 7.43 10.49
C LYS A 18 -8.84 6.80 9.21
N LEU A 19 -8.98 7.60 8.15
CA LEU A 19 -9.39 7.10 6.84
C LEU A 19 -8.35 6.15 6.25
N GLY A 20 -7.06 6.50 6.36
CA GLY A 20 -5.94 5.67 5.90
C GLY A 20 -5.96 4.28 6.54
N ILE A 21 -6.14 4.20 7.86
CA ILE A 21 -6.28 2.92 8.58
C ILE A 21 -7.52 2.17 8.10
N LYS A 22 -8.65 2.87 7.96
CA LYS A 22 -9.93 2.27 7.53
C LYS A 22 -9.81 1.62 6.15
N VAL A 23 -9.13 2.27 5.22
CA VAL A 23 -8.99 1.81 3.82
C VAL A 23 -7.73 0.99 3.57
N LEU A 24 -6.91 0.73 4.59
CA LEU A 24 -5.58 0.10 4.47
C LEU A 24 -5.60 -1.32 3.87
N ASN A 25 -6.72 -2.05 3.98
CA ASN A 25 -6.86 -3.41 3.47
C ASN A 25 -7.94 -3.62 2.38
N MET A 26 -8.64 -2.57 1.95
CA MET A 26 -9.62 -2.57 0.82
C MET A 26 -9.00 -2.40 -0.58
N PRO A 27 -9.56 -2.98 -1.65
CA PRO A 27 -9.19 -2.60 -3.03
C PRO A 27 -9.33 -1.09 -3.25
N PHE A 28 -8.52 -0.48 -4.13
CA PHE A 28 -8.53 0.98 -4.31
C PHE A 28 -9.91 1.51 -4.70
N SER A 29 -10.67 0.80 -5.55
CA SER A 29 -12.03 1.19 -5.92
C SER A 29 -13.00 1.25 -4.74
N GLU A 30 -12.83 0.39 -3.74
CA GLU A 30 -13.62 0.41 -2.50
C GLU A 30 -13.10 1.50 -1.55
N ALA A 31 -11.78 1.64 -1.43
CA ALA A 31 -11.15 2.70 -0.65
C ALA A 31 -11.59 4.09 -1.11
N GLU A 32 -11.60 4.31 -2.43
CA GLU A 32 -12.04 5.56 -3.05
C GLU A 32 -13.49 5.88 -2.69
N ARG A 33 -14.41 4.90 -2.83
CA ARG A 33 -15.81 5.08 -2.44
C ARG A 33 -15.96 5.43 -0.96
N VAL A 34 -15.21 4.78 -0.07
CA VAL A 34 -15.24 5.07 1.38
C VAL A 34 -14.76 6.48 1.69
N ILE A 35 -13.75 6.97 0.96
CA ILE A 35 -13.27 8.35 1.09
C ILE A 35 -14.32 9.33 0.56
N ASP A 36 -14.90 9.05 -0.60
CA ASP A 36 -15.96 9.87 -1.20
C ASP A 36 -17.19 9.98 -0.30
N ASP A 37 -17.65 8.85 0.25
CA ASP A 37 -18.77 8.82 1.19
C ASP A 37 -18.47 9.68 2.43
N TYR A 38 -17.25 9.61 2.96
CA TYR A 38 -16.83 10.40 4.12
C TYR A 38 -16.85 11.90 3.84
N VAL A 39 -16.30 12.32 2.70
CA VAL A 39 -16.20 13.74 2.35
C VAL A 39 -17.51 14.30 1.79
N SER A 40 -18.41 13.46 1.28
CA SER A 40 -19.71 13.89 0.74
C SER A 40 -20.57 14.65 1.75
N GLY A 41 -20.40 14.37 3.04
CA GLY A 41 -21.08 15.04 4.14
C GLY A 41 -20.47 16.38 4.56
N GLY A 42 -19.37 16.81 3.95
CA GLY A 42 -18.67 18.04 4.29
C GLY A 42 -18.27 18.86 3.07
N ASN A 43 -18.19 20.18 3.24
CA ASN A 43 -17.66 21.08 2.21
C ASN A 43 -16.13 20.96 2.14
N TYR A 44 -15.58 19.80 1.79
CA TYR A 44 -14.13 19.58 1.74
C TYR A 44 -13.50 20.19 0.49
N GLU A 45 -12.25 20.62 0.60
CA GLU A 45 -11.44 21.09 -0.53
C GLU A 45 -11.10 19.92 -1.45
N LYS A 46 -11.53 20.00 -2.72
CA LYS A 46 -11.36 18.93 -3.70
C LYS A 46 -9.90 18.54 -3.91
N GLU A 47 -9.00 19.51 -4.02
CA GLU A 47 -7.57 19.28 -4.28
C GLU A 47 -6.92 18.48 -3.14
N GLY A 48 -7.26 18.81 -1.89
CA GLY A 48 -6.77 18.08 -0.71
C GLY A 48 -7.30 16.64 -0.63
N VAL A 49 -8.55 16.42 -1.03
CA VAL A 49 -9.15 15.07 -1.11
C VAL A 49 -8.51 14.25 -2.23
N ASP A 50 -8.36 14.82 -3.42
CA ASP A 50 -7.74 14.15 -4.57
C ASP A 50 -6.29 13.76 -4.27
N PHE A 51 -5.53 14.66 -3.63
CA PHE A 51 -4.18 14.36 -3.18
C PHE A 51 -4.14 13.22 -2.16
N PHE A 52 -5.09 13.18 -1.22
CA PHE A 52 -5.18 12.08 -0.26
C PHE A 52 -5.52 10.75 -0.94
N LYS A 53 -6.43 10.74 -1.93
CA LYS A 53 -6.73 9.54 -2.73
C LYS A 53 -5.49 9.03 -3.47
N ASP A 54 -4.71 9.92 -4.07
CA ASP A 54 -3.47 9.56 -4.76
C ASP A 54 -2.44 8.94 -3.81
N GLN A 55 -2.31 9.46 -2.58
CA GLN A 55 -1.48 8.85 -1.54
C GLN A 55 -1.93 7.43 -1.19
N VAL A 56 -3.25 7.18 -1.10
CA VAL A 56 -3.81 5.85 -0.84
C VAL A 56 -3.53 4.90 -2.00
N ALA A 57 -3.70 5.36 -3.25
CA ALA A 57 -3.37 4.59 -4.45
C ALA A 57 -1.88 4.21 -4.48
N THR A 58 -1.00 5.16 -4.17
CA THR A 58 0.45 4.94 -4.11
C THR A 58 0.82 3.91 -3.04
N GLN A 59 0.26 4.02 -1.84
CA GLN A 59 0.49 3.04 -0.76
C GLN A 59 0.07 1.63 -1.18
N ARG A 60 -1.02 1.50 -1.94
CA ARG A 60 -1.46 0.20 -2.46
C ARG A 60 -0.49 -0.40 -3.45
N HIS A 61 -0.06 0.41 -4.41
CA HIS A 61 0.92 -0.02 -5.38
C HIS A 61 2.20 -0.52 -4.70
N ILE A 62 2.65 0.18 -3.63
CA ILE A 62 3.79 -0.25 -2.82
C ILE A 62 3.53 -1.59 -2.13
N GLN A 63 2.34 -1.80 -1.56
CA GLN A 63 1.98 -3.08 -0.90
C GLN A 63 1.98 -4.24 -1.89
N GLU A 64 1.38 -4.06 -3.07
CA GLU A 64 1.35 -5.06 -4.14
C GLU A 64 2.77 -5.43 -4.58
N LYS A 65 3.61 -4.43 -4.84
CA LYS A 65 5.01 -4.64 -5.22
C LYS A 65 5.84 -5.28 -4.11
N SER A 66 5.53 -4.99 -2.85
CA SER A 66 6.18 -5.63 -1.70
C SER A 66 5.81 -7.10 -1.59
N ALA A 67 4.54 -7.45 -1.82
CA ALA A 67 4.10 -8.85 -1.84
C ALA A 67 4.78 -9.64 -2.99
N GLU A 68 4.86 -9.03 -4.18
CA GLU A 68 5.57 -9.60 -5.34
C GLU A 68 7.06 -9.82 -5.04
N LEU A 69 7.72 -8.85 -4.40
CA LEU A 69 9.12 -8.94 -4.01
C LEU A 69 9.37 -10.07 -3.00
N VAL A 70 8.53 -10.20 -1.97
CA VAL A 70 8.64 -11.27 -0.97
C VAL A 70 8.44 -12.64 -1.62
N SER A 71 7.46 -12.78 -2.51
CA SER A 71 7.22 -14.02 -3.25
C SER A 71 8.44 -14.43 -4.07
N THR A 72 8.95 -13.49 -4.87
CA THR A 72 10.14 -13.70 -5.72
C THR A 72 11.38 -14.04 -4.88
N GLY A 73 11.59 -13.33 -3.78
CA GLY A 73 12.69 -13.60 -2.85
C GLY A 73 12.61 -15.02 -2.25
N GLY A 74 11.41 -15.49 -1.90
CA GLY A 74 11.19 -16.85 -1.42
C GLY A 74 11.52 -17.92 -2.46
N GLU A 75 11.17 -17.69 -3.73
CA GLU A 75 11.55 -18.58 -4.83
C GLU A 75 13.07 -18.66 -5.01
N ILE A 76 13.76 -17.52 -4.99
CA ILE A 76 15.23 -17.47 -5.06
C ILE A 76 15.85 -18.26 -3.91
N LEU A 77 15.40 -18.04 -2.68
CA LEU A 77 15.89 -18.78 -1.51
C LEU A 77 15.67 -20.29 -1.66
N ARG A 78 14.50 -20.71 -2.13
CA ARG A 78 14.19 -22.12 -2.39
C ARG A 78 15.13 -22.72 -3.45
N LEU A 79 15.41 -22.00 -4.52
CA LEU A 79 16.35 -22.44 -5.56
C LEU A 79 17.76 -22.61 -5.01
N VAL A 80 18.24 -21.63 -4.23
CA VAL A 80 19.56 -21.67 -3.59
C VAL A 80 19.67 -22.84 -2.61
N VAL A 81 18.70 -23.02 -1.71
CA VAL A 81 18.68 -24.13 -0.74
C VAL A 81 18.66 -25.48 -1.46
N ASN A 82 17.83 -25.63 -2.50
CA ASN A 82 17.77 -26.87 -3.28
C ASN A 82 19.09 -27.17 -4.02
N ALA A 83 19.75 -26.15 -4.58
CA ALA A 83 21.04 -26.32 -5.24
C ALA A 83 22.13 -26.75 -4.25
N VAL A 84 22.18 -26.12 -3.08
CA VAL A 84 23.12 -26.48 -1.99
C VAL A 84 22.86 -27.90 -1.50
N ALA A 85 21.61 -28.26 -1.19
CA ALA A 85 21.25 -29.59 -0.73
C ALA A 85 21.61 -30.69 -1.76
N ARG A 86 21.35 -30.44 -3.05
CA ARG A 86 21.73 -31.37 -4.13
C ARG A 86 23.24 -31.52 -4.27
N ASN A 87 23.99 -30.44 -4.09
CA ASN A 87 25.44 -30.48 -4.15
C ASN A 87 26.03 -31.28 -2.99
N LEU A 88 25.53 -31.05 -1.76
CA LEU A 88 25.95 -31.81 -0.57
C LEU A 88 25.62 -33.31 -0.70
N ALA A 89 24.41 -33.65 -1.15
CA ALA A 89 24.01 -35.04 -1.37
C ALA A 89 24.88 -35.76 -2.42
N LYS A 90 25.32 -35.05 -3.47
CA LYS A 90 26.27 -35.59 -4.46
C LYS A 90 27.66 -35.85 -3.87
N SER A 91 28.14 -34.98 -2.98
CA SER A 91 29.42 -35.16 -2.31
C SER A 91 29.41 -36.33 -1.32
N THR A 92 28.27 -36.64 -0.68
CA THR A 92 28.15 -37.78 0.24
C THR A 92 28.06 -39.14 -0.47
N ASN A 93 27.54 -39.21 -1.70
CA ASN A 93 27.43 -40.46 -2.48
C ASN A 93 28.71 -40.83 -3.27
N GLN A 94 29.81 -40.11 -3.11
CA GLN A 94 31.12 -40.41 -3.74
C GLN A 94 32.19 -40.91 -2.74
N GLN A 95 31.79 -41.31 -1.53
CA GLN A 95 32.62 -42.09 -0.59
C GLN A 95 32.10 -43.52 -0.49
#